data_AF-A0A5B9Q8T3-F1
#
_entry.id   AF-A0A5B9Q8T3-F1
#
_cell.length_a   1.000
_cell.length_b   1.000
_cell.length_c   1.000
_cell.angle_alpha   90.00
_cell.angle_beta   90.00
_cell.angle_gamma   90.00
#
_symmetry.space_group_name_H-M   'P 1'
#
loop_
_entity.id
_entity.type
_entity.pdbx_description
1 polymer ?
#
loop_
_entity_poly.entity_id
_entity_poly.type
_entity_poly.pdbx_seq_one_letter_code
_entity_poly.pdbx_strand_id
1 'polypeptide(L)'
;MNADNIIDFVTALWLGFIGACIGSFLNVVAYRLPRGMSVVWQPSHCPKCNHPIRARDNIPILGWLWLGGKCRDCKATISPRYAVVEGVMGLVFFTLAYFELLRGSPVSELTGAMDVVWDPQWKAIGLYAYHCLLASILMAILLMRMDKSISLRKFILGAFMVVFLWPLAWFLSRIN
;
A
#
# COMPACT_ATOMS: atom_id res chain seq x y z
N MET A 1 7.87 8.84 26.76
CA MET A 1 7.88 9.43 25.41
C MET A 1 7.42 10.86 25.54
N ASN A 2 8.16 11.82 24.97
CA ASN A 2 7.71 13.23 24.90
C ASN A 2 6.50 13.35 23.95
N ALA A 3 5.71 14.41 24.08
CA ALA A 3 4.49 14.62 23.29
C ALA A 3 4.74 14.51 21.78
N ASP A 4 5.86 15.07 21.31
CA ASP A 4 6.23 15.04 19.89
C ASP A 4 6.45 13.61 19.38
N ASN A 5 7.15 12.77 20.15
CA ASN A 5 7.33 11.36 19.81
C ASN A 5 6.01 10.56 19.76
N ILE A 6 5.00 10.96 20.54
CA ILE A 6 3.67 10.33 20.50
C ILE A 6 2.94 10.75 19.23
N ILE A 7 2.96 12.05 18.90
CA ILE A 7 2.32 12.58 17.69
C ILE A 7 2.94 11.94 16.44
N ASP A 8 4.27 11.82 16.39
CA ASP A 8 4.99 11.17 15.30
C ASP A 8 4.56 9.71 15.13
N PHE A 9 4.54 8.95 16.23
CA PHE A 9 4.16 7.55 16.19
C PHE A 9 2.71 7.37 15.76
N VAL A 10 1.79 8.17 16.28
CA VAL A 10 0.37 8.15 15.89
C VAL A 10 0.20 8.51 14.42
N THR A 11 0.94 9.50 13.93
CA THR A 11 0.94 9.90 12.52
C THR A 11 1.45 8.78 11.62
N ALA A 12 2.57 8.14 11.99
CA ALA A 12 3.09 6.98 11.26
C ALA A 12 2.09 5.81 11.28
N LEU A 13 1.42 5.55 12.41
CA LEU A 13 0.41 4.51 12.53
C LEU A 13 -0.80 4.80 11.62
N TRP A 14 -1.25 6.05 11.56
CA TRP A 14 -2.32 6.48 10.66
C TRP A 14 -1.94 6.28 9.19
N LEU A 15 -0.74 6.68 8.80
CA LEU A 15 -0.22 6.46 7.44
C LEU A 15 -0.04 4.96 7.14
N GLY A 16 0.35 4.16 8.12
CA GLY A 16 0.35 2.71 8.03
C GLY A 16 -1.05 2.12 7.81
N PHE A 17 -2.08 2.64 8.48
CA PHE A 17 -3.47 2.23 8.23
C PHE A 17 -3.90 2.57 6.79
N ILE A 18 -3.53 3.73 6.28
CA ILE A 18 -3.73 4.08 4.86
C ILE A 18 -3.00 3.07 3.95
N GLY A 19 -1.76 2.70 4.27
CA GLY A 19 -1.03 1.65 3.57
C GLY A 19 -1.75 0.31 3.56
N ALA A 20 -2.37 -0.09 4.67
CA ALA A 20 -3.18 -1.30 4.75
C ALA A 20 -4.43 -1.23 3.87
N CYS A 21 -5.12 -0.08 3.83
CA CYS A 21 -6.22 0.18 2.90
C CYS A 21 -5.78 0.06 1.44
N ILE A 22 -4.62 0.63 1.09
CA ILE A 22 -4.02 0.47 -0.24
C ILE A 22 -3.74 -1.00 -0.52
N GLY A 23 -3.13 -1.75 0.41
CA GLY A 23 -2.90 -3.19 0.28
C GLY A 23 -4.19 -4.00 0.01
N SER A 24 -5.28 -3.64 0.68
CA SER A 24 -6.60 -4.23 0.43
C SER A 24 -7.06 -3.99 -1.01
N PHE A 25 -6.96 -2.74 -1.48
CA PHE A 25 -7.28 -2.37 -2.85
C PHE A 25 -6.38 -3.06 -3.89
N LEU A 26 -5.08 -3.24 -3.60
CA LEU A 26 -4.14 -3.90 -4.51
C LEU A 26 -4.52 -5.37 -4.78
N ASN A 27 -5.15 -6.07 -3.84
CA ASN A 27 -5.70 -7.40 -4.12
C ASN A 27 -6.81 -7.35 -5.19
N VAL A 28 -7.66 -6.33 -5.16
CA VAL A 28 -8.70 -6.10 -6.18
C VAL A 28 -8.05 -5.81 -7.53
N VAL A 29 -7.06 -4.92 -7.57
CA VAL A 29 -6.32 -4.56 -8.79
C VAL A 29 -5.66 -5.79 -9.40
N ALA A 30 -4.91 -6.57 -8.61
CA ALA A 30 -4.21 -7.75 -9.07
C ALA A 30 -5.14 -8.83 -9.67
N TYR A 31 -6.34 -8.97 -9.10
CA TYR A 31 -7.33 -9.91 -9.60
C TYR A 31 -8.06 -9.39 -10.85
N ARG A 32 -8.52 -8.14 -10.84
CA ARG A 32 -9.44 -7.60 -11.86
C ARG A 32 -8.74 -7.06 -13.09
N LEU A 33 -7.62 -6.35 -12.92
CA LEU A 33 -6.94 -5.65 -14.01
C LEU A 33 -6.50 -6.61 -15.15
N PRO A 34 -5.85 -7.77 -14.88
CA PRO A 34 -5.44 -8.69 -15.95
C PRO A 34 -6.60 -9.36 -16.67
N ARG A 35 -7.81 -9.30 -16.10
CA ARG A 35 -9.03 -9.90 -16.63
C ARG A 35 -9.93 -8.88 -17.35
N GLY A 36 -9.48 -7.64 -17.50
CA GLY A 36 -10.27 -6.56 -18.12
C GLY A 36 -11.50 -6.17 -17.32
N MET A 37 -11.59 -6.55 -16.04
CA MET A 37 -12.71 -6.20 -15.17
C MET A 37 -12.53 -4.80 -14.58
N SER A 38 -13.64 -4.11 -14.31
CA SER A 38 -13.57 -2.82 -13.63
C SER A 38 -13.04 -2.94 -12.21
N VAL A 39 -12.04 -2.13 -11.86
CA VAL A 39 -11.49 -2.06 -10.50
C VAL A 39 -12.34 -1.22 -9.54
N VAL A 40 -13.23 -0.36 -10.06
CA VAL A 40 -13.98 0.64 -9.25
C VAL A 40 -15.43 0.23 -9.00
N TRP A 41 -16.12 -0.33 -10.01
CA TRP A 41 -17.58 -0.42 -9.99
C TRP A 41 -18.17 -1.58 -9.18
N GLN A 42 -17.38 -2.59 -8.81
CA GLN A 42 -17.90 -3.75 -8.08
C GLN A 42 -17.35 -3.84 -6.65
N PRO A 43 -18.21 -3.98 -5.62
CA PRO A 43 -17.75 -4.18 -4.25
C PRO A 43 -17.02 -5.52 -4.09
N SER A 44 -16.41 -5.73 -2.93
CA SER A 44 -15.81 -7.02 -2.57
C SER A 44 -16.91 -8.04 -2.29
N HIS A 45 -16.76 -9.26 -2.80
CA HIS A 45 -17.73 -10.36 -2.63
C HIS A 45 -17.03 -11.64 -2.16
N CYS A 46 -17.78 -12.48 -1.45
CA CYS A 46 -17.29 -13.82 -1.11
C CYS A 46 -17.16 -14.69 -2.38
N PRO A 47 -16.02 -15.35 -2.62
CA PRO A 47 -15.83 -16.17 -3.84
C PRO A 47 -16.67 -17.46 -3.86
N LYS A 48 -17.34 -17.83 -2.75
CA LYS A 48 -18.18 -19.03 -2.67
C LYS A 48 -19.67 -18.73 -2.77
N CYS A 49 -20.18 -17.80 -1.97
CA CYS A 49 -21.62 -17.47 -1.97
C CYS A 49 -21.97 -16.19 -2.73
N ASN A 50 -20.98 -15.45 -3.23
CA ASN A 50 -21.14 -14.19 -3.95
C ASN A 50 -21.82 -13.06 -3.16
N HIS A 51 -22.12 -13.26 -1.87
CA HIS A 51 -22.63 -12.18 -1.02
C HIS A 51 -21.63 -11.03 -0.91
N PRO A 52 -22.10 -9.77 -0.94
CA PRO A 52 -21.26 -8.61 -0.73
C PRO A 52 -20.65 -8.64 0.67
N ILE A 53 -19.35 -8.34 0.76
CA ILE A 53 -18.65 -8.19 2.03
C ILE A 53 -19.09 -6.87 2.64
N ARG A 54 -19.63 -6.93 3.85
CA ARG A 54 -20.08 -5.75 4.60
C ARG A 54 -18.86 -4.87 4.93
N ALA A 55 -19.01 -3.54 4.94
CA ALA A 55 -17.89 -2.61 5.18
C ALA A 55 -17.11 -2.92 6.47
N ARG A 56 -17.81 -3.28 7.57
CA ARG A 56 -17.20 -3.69 8.84
C ARG A 56 -16.37 -4.99 8.78
N ASP A 57 -16.68 -5.86 7.83
CA ASP A 57 -15.95 -7.11 7.58
C ASP A 57 -14.76 -6.88 6.63
N ASN A 58 -14.66 -5.68 6.03
CA ASN A 58 -13.63 -5.27 5.08
C ASN A 58 -12.65 -4.24 5.68
N ILE A 59 -12.60 -4.11 7.01
CA ILE A 59 -11.59 -3.31 7.71
C ILE A 59 -10.25 -4.06 7.58
N PRO A 60 -9.17 -3.43 7.05
CA PRO A 60 -7.91 -4.12 6.79
C PRO A 60 -7.39 -4.85 8.02
N ILE A 61 -6.95 -6.10 7.83
CA ILE A 61 -6.43 -7.05 8.84
C ILE A 61 -7.50 -7.48 9.86
N LEU A 62 -8.18 -6.53 10.49
CA LEU A 62 -9.14 -6.74 11.57
C LEU A 62 -10.36 -7.55 11.12
N GLY A 63 -10.91 -7.26 9.94
CA GLY A 63 -12.06 -7.99 9.40
C GLY A 63 -11.77 -9.48 9.24
N TRP A 64 -10.58 -9.81 8.73
CA TRP A 64 -10.13 -11.20 8.59
C TRP A 64 -9.90 -11.88 9.94
N LEU A 65 -9.23 -11.19 10.88
CA LEU A 65 -8.95 -11.72 12.22
C LEU A 65 -10.24 -11.98 13.02
N TRP A 66 -11.17 -11.02 13.05
CA TRP A 66 -12.43 -11.16 13.79
C TRP A 66 -13.34 -12.25 13.24
N LEU A 67 -13.29 -12.51 11.93
CA LEU A 67 -14.04 -13.59 11.30
C LEU A 67 -13.29 -14.94 11.33
N GLY A 68 -12.06 -14.98 11.87
CA GLY A 68 -11.22 -16.17 11.88
C GLY A 68 -10.89 -16.68 10.47
N GLY A 69 -10.74 -15.76 9.52
CA GLY A 69 -10.49 -16.08 8.12
C GLY A 69 -11.65 -16.79 7.42
N LYS A 70 -12.90 -16.55 7.83
CA LYS A 70 -14.10 -17.16 7.23
C LYS A 70 -15.10 -16.12 6.77
N CYS A 71 -15.89 -16.45 5.74
CA CYS A 71 -17.03 -15.63 5.35
C CYS A 71 -18.08 -15.62 6.48
N ARG A 72 -18.67 -14.45 6.77
CA ARG A 72 -19.70 -14.31 7.79
C ARG A 72 -20.93 -15.19 7.51
N ASP A 73 -21.37 -15.21 6.25
CA ASP A 73 -22.63 -15.85 5.86
C ASP A 73 -22.45 -17.35 5.56
N CYS A 74 -21.52 -17.73 4.67
CA CYS A 74 -21.36 -19.13 4.24
C CYS A 74 -20.23 -19.90 4.95
N LYS A 75 -19.48 -19.26 5.86
CA LYS A 75 -18.34 -19.84 6.59
C LYS A 75 -17.18 -20.38 5.75
N ALA A 76 -17.22 -20.20 4.43
CA ALA A 76 -16.11 -20.54 3.55
C ALA A 76 -14.83 -19.83 3.97
N THR A 77 -13.70 -20.51 3.82
CA THR A 77 -12.38 -19.95 4.15
C THR A 77 -12.00 -18.83 3.18
N ILE A 78 -11.50 -17.73 3.74
CA ILE A 78 -10.95 -16.60 3.02
C ILE A 78 -9.43 -16.68 3.17
N SER A 79 -8.72 -16.61 2.04
CA SER A 79 -7.26 -16.77 2.02
C SER A 79 -6.56 -15.80 2.97
N PRO A 80 -5.55 -16.25 3.77
CA PRO A 80 -4.73 -15.36 4.59
C PRO A 80 -3.99 -14.29 3.79
N ARG A 81 -3.80 -14.51 2.48
CA ARG A 81 -3.15 -13.57 1.55
C ARG A 81 -3.69 -12.14 1.69
N TYR A 82 -5.00 -11.97 1.83
CA TYR A 82 -5.59 -10.63 1.93
C TYR A 82 -5.05 -9.89 3.15
N ALA A 83 -5.12 -10.50 4.33
CA ALA A 83 -4.61 -9.93 5.58
C ALA A 83 -3.08 -9.74 5.56
N VAL A 84 -2.34 -10.67 4.94
CA VAL A 84 -0.88 -10.55 4.81
C VAL A 84 -0.49 -9.36 3.95
N VAL A 85 -1.12 -9.17 2.79
CA VAL A 85 -0.83 -8.04 1.90
C VAL A 85 -1.18 -6.72 2.57
N GLU A 86 -2.32 -6.64 3.27
CA GLU A 86 -2.72 -5.47 4.04
C GLU A 86 -1.69 -5.14 5.14
N GLY A 87 -1.24 -6.15 5.90
CA GLY A 87 -0.21 -6.00 6.92
C GLY A 87 1.15 -5.55 6.37
N VAL A 88 1.60 -6.15 5.27
CA VAL A 88 2.87 -5.79 4.63
C VAL A 88 2.82 -4.36 4.11
N MET A 89 1.76 -3.97 3.40
CA MET A 89 1.63 -2.61 2.87
C MET A 89 1.49 -1.57 3.98
N GLY A 90 0.76 -1.90 5.05
CA GLY A 90 0.68 -1.02 6.22
C GLY A 90 2.01 -0.84 6.92
N LEU A 91 2.80 -1.91 7.07
CA LEU A 91 4.15 -1.83 7.62
C LEU A 91 5.08 -1.00 6.74
N VAL A 92 5.05 -1.18 5.41
CA VAL A 92 5.86 -0.40 4.48
C VAL A 92 5.54 1.08 4.59
N PHE A 93 4.26 1.47 4.56
CA PHE A 93 3.86 2.88 4.66
C PHE A 93 4.21 3.49 6.02
N PHE A 94 4.04 2.74 7.10
CA PHE A 94 4.48 3.14 8.44
C PHE A 94 5.99 3.42 8.47
N THR A 95 6.80 2.47 7.99
CA THR A 95 8.26 2.57 8.00
C THR A 95 8.74 3.73 7.15
N LEU A 96 8.22 3.88 5.93
CA LEU A 96 8.57 5.00 5.05
C LEU A 96 8.18 6.34 5.69
N ALA A 97 7.00 6.45 6.29
CA ALA A 97 6.59 7.69 6.97
C ALA A 97 7.54 8.01 8.13
N TYR A 98 7.84 7.00 8.95
CA TYR A 98 8.69 7.18 10.13
C TYR A 98 10.10 7.65 9.77
N PHE A 99 10.71 7.06 8.75
CA PHE A 99 12.11 7.36 8.38
C PHE A 99 12.26 8.49 7.37
N GLU A 100 11.33 8.66 6.43
CA GLU A 100 11.49 9.67 5.36
C GLU A 100 10.82 11.01 5.69
N LEU A 101 9.75 11.00 6.49
CA LEU A 101 9.00 12.21 6.84
C LEU A 101 9.27 12.70 8.27
N LEU A 102 9.32 11.78 9.25
CA LEU A 102 9.26 12.16 10.67
C LEU A 102 10.64 12.23 11.34
N ARG A 103 11.58 11.37 10.96
CA ARG A 103 12.95 11.33 11.52
C ARG A 103 13.99 12.13 10.72
N GLY A 104 13.60 12.65 9.56
CA GLY A 104 14.50 13.30 8.61
C GLY A 104 15.22 12.30 7.71
N SER A 105 15.59 12.75 6.50
CA SER A 105 16.28 11.95 5.49
C SER A 105 17.42 12.76 4.87
N PRO A 106 18.33 12.16 4.06
CA PRO A 106 19.41 12.92 3.43
C PRO A 106 18.94 14.11 2.56
N VAL A 107 17.65 14.15 2.20
CA VAL A 107 17.04 15.22 1.39
C VAL A 107 16.18 16.19 2.20
N SER A 108 16.06 16.00 3.52
CA SER A 108 15.15 16.77 4.39
C SER A 108 15.57 16.78 5.86
N GLU A 109 15.52 17.98 6.45
CA GLU A 109 15.75 18.22 7.88
C GLU A 109 14.43 18.16 8.70
N LEU A 110 13.30 17.73 8.12
CA LEU A 110 12.04 17.58 8.85
C LEU A 110 12.22 16.62 10.04
N THR A 111 11.83 17.05 11.23
CA THR A 111 11.97 16.28 12.48
C THR A 111 10.67 16.20 13.27
N GLY A 112 9.58 15.86 12.59
CA GLY A 112 8.33 15.52 13.26
C GLY A 112 7.09 15.76 12.42
N ALA A 113 5.97 15.20 12.87
CA ALA A 113 4.68 15.28 12.21
C ALA A 113 4.14 16.72 12.18
N MET A 114 4.45 17.52 13.21
CA MET A 114 4.05 18.92 13.26
C MET A 114 4.79 19.74 12.21
N ASP A 115 6.08 19.49 12.00
CA ASP A 115 6.86 20.19 10.97
C ASP A 115 6.34 19.86 9.57
N VAL A 116 5.93 18.60 9.32
CA VAL A 116 5.31 18.21 8.04
C VAL A 116 4.05 19.01 7.72
N VAL A 117 3.28 19.40 8.75
CA VAL A 117 2.02 20.15 8.59
C VAL A 117 2.28 21.65 8.48
N TRP A 118 3.14 22.20 9.34
CA TRP A 118 3.32 23.65 9.47
C TRP A 118 4.45 24.21 8.58
N ASP A 119 5.47 23.41 8.27
CA ASP A 119 6.57 23.75 7.36
C ASP A 119 6.84 22.62 6.35
N PRO A 120 5.91 22.39 5.40
CA PRO A 120 5.97 21.23 4.52
C PRO A 120 7.18 21.27 3.59
N GLN A 121 8.20 20.45 3.86
CA GLN A 121 9.29 20.24 2.92
C GLN A 121 8.84 19.29 1.80
N TRP A 122 8.36 19.88 0.69
CA TRP A 122 7.81 19.17 -0.46
C TRP A 122 8.73 18.09 -1.05
N LYS A 123 10.06 18.21 -0.88
CA LYS A 123 11.02 17.18 -1.31
C LYS A 123 10.86 15.88 -0.50
N ALA A 124 10.68 15.97 0.81
CA ALA A 124 10.45 14.81 1.68
C ALA A 124 9.09 14.16 1.39
N ILE A 125 8.04 15.00 1.29
CA ILE A 125 6.68 14.56 0.95
C ILE A 125 6.67 13.87 -0.42
N GLY A 126 7.36 14.45 -1.40
CA GLY A 126 7.52 13.85 -2.73
C GLY A 126 8.28 12.53 -2.72
N LEU A 127 9.36 12.43 -1.94
CA LEU A 127 10.13 11.19 -1.78
C LEU A 127 9.28 10.07 -1.17
N TYR A 128 8.60 10.37 -0.06
CA TYR A 128 7.68 9.44 0.60
C TYR A 128 6.57 8.98 -0.35
N ALA A 129 5.88 9.91 -1.01
CA ALA A 129 4.82 9.59 -1.96
C ALA A 129 5.33 8.72 -3.11
N TYR A 130 6.53 9.01 -3.63
CA TYR A 130 7.18 8.23 -4.66
C TYR A 130 7.47 6.79 -4.20
N HIS A 131 8.07 6.60 -3.03
CA HIS A 131 8.36 5.26 -2.52
C HIS A 131 7.10 4.47 -2.17
N CYS A 132 6.07 5.12 -1.63
CA CYS A 132 4.76 4.50 -1.43
C CYS A 132 4.12 4.04 -2.74
N LEU A 133 4.18 4.87 -3.80
CA LEU A 133 3.68 4.51 -5.13
C LEU A 133 4.48 3.36 -5.74
N LEU A 134 5.81 3.43 -5.68
CA LEU A 134 6.73 2.39 -6.15
C LEU A 134 6.43 1.05 -5.46
N ALA A 135 6.35 1.04 -4.12
CA ALA A 135 6.03 -0.15 -3.34
C ALA A 135 4.64 -0.72 -3.72
N SER A 136 3.65 0.15 -3.92
CA SER A 136 2.30 -0.26 -4.31
C SER A 136 2.26 -0.90 -5.70
N ILE A 137 2.97 -0.32 -6.67
CA ILE A 137 3.07 -0.87 -8.03
C ILE A 137 3.81 -2.22 -8.00
N LEU A 138 4.96 -2.29 -7.32
CA LEU A 138 5.73 -3.54 -7.19
C LEU A 138 4.91 -4.65 -6.53
N MET A 139 4.15 -4.32 -5.48
CA MET A 139 3.24 -5.25 -4.83
C MET A 139 2.15 -5.72 -5.79
N ALA A 140 1.50 -4.81 -6.54
CA ALA A 140 0.48 -5.19 -7.53
C ALA A 140 1.04 -6.16 -8.59
N ILE A 141 2.22 -5.85 -9.14
CA ILE A 141 2.89 -6.70 -10.14
C ILE A 141 3.27 -8.05 -9.51
N LEU A 142 3.76 -8.08 -8.27
CA LEU A 142 4.06 -9.32 -7.54
C LEU A 142 2.81 -10.19 -7.36
N LEU A 143 1.69 -9.61 -6.96
CA LEU A 143 0.42 -10.32 -6.80
C LEU A 143 -0.08 -10.90 -8.13
N MET A 144 -0.02 -10.13 -9.21
CA MET A 144 -0.35 -10.60 -10.56
C MET A 144 0.57 -11.77 -10.98
N ARG A 145 1.86 -11.70 -10.63
CA ARG A 145 2.80 -12.78 -10.89
C ARG A 145 2.47 -14.04 -10.08
N MET A 146 2.13 -13.90 -8.80
CA MET A 146 1.69 -15.00 -7.94
C MET A 146 0.42 -15.66 -8.48
N ASP A 147 -0.51 -14.88 -9.02
CA ASP A 147 -1.73 -15.36 -9.69
C ASP A 147 -1.48 -15.94 -11.08
N LYS A 148 -0.21 -15.98 -11.53
CA LYS A 148 0.21 -16.41 -12.87
C LYS A 148 -0.48 -15.65 -14.00
N SER A 149 -1.01 -14.44 -13.73
CA SER A 149 -1.68 -13.61 -14.74
C SER A 149 -0.70 -12.90 -15.66
N ILE A 150 0.56 -12.75 -15.22
CA ILE A 150 1.67 -12.21 -16.03
C ILE A 150 2.87 -13.18 -16.06
N SER A 151 3.60 -13.16 -17.18
CA SER A 151 4.84 -13.92 -17.33
C SER A 151 6.01 -13.27 -16.57
N LEU A 152 7.02 -14.07 -16.21
CA LEU A 152 8.21 -13.58 -15.49
C LEU A 152 8.93 -12.45 -16.27
N ARG A 153 8.99 -12.56 -17.60
CA ARG A 153 9.59 -11.52 -18.46
C ARG A 153 8.85 -10.19 -18.34
N LYS A 154 7.52 -10.21 -18.39
CA LYS A 154 6.70 -9.00 -18.22
C LYS A 154 6.81 -8.43 -16.80
N PHE A 155 6.93 -9.29 -15.78
CA PHE A 155 7.19 -8.88 -14.40
C PHE A 155 8.52 -8.13 -14.29
N ILE A 156 9.62 -8.71 -14.78
CA ILE A 156 10.96 -8.10 -14.73
C ILE A 156 10.97 -6.76 -15.48
N LEU A 157 10.40 -6.73 -16.69
CA LEU A 157 10.32 -5.50 -17.48
C LEU A 157 9.52 -4.42 -16.74
N GLY A 158 8.36 -4.76 -16.18
CA GLY A 158 7.55 -3.84 -15.39
C GLY A 158 8.29 -3.30 -14.17
N ALA A 159 8.88 -4.17 -13.36
CA ALA A 159 9.64 -3.77 -12.17
C ALA A 159 10.85 -2.89 -12.54
N PHE A 160 11.57 -3.24 -13.62
CA PHE A 160 12.69 -2.44 -14.11
C PHE A 160 12.27 -1.04 -14.54
N MET A 161 11.18 -0.91 -15.30
CA MET A 161 10.68 0.41 -15.73
C MET A 161 10.33 1.31 -14.54
N VAL A 162 9.72 0.75 -13.49
CA VAL A 162 9.28 1.53 -12.33
C VAL A 162 10.47 1.90 -11.43
N VAL A 163 11.44 1.00 -11.25
CA VAL A 163 12.59 1.24 -10.36
C VAL A 163 13.67 2.11 -11.02
N PHE A 164 13.91 1.99 -12.32
CA PHE A 164 15.07 2.63 -12.98
C PHE A 164 14.70 3.78 -13.91
N LEU A 165 13.65 3.65 -14.74
CA LEU A 165 13.37 4.69 -15.75
C LEU A 165 12.76 5.94 -15.14
N TRP A 166 11.95 5.81 -14.09
CA TRP A 166 11.31 6.95 -13.45
C TRP A 166 12.30 7.84 -12.67
N PRO A 167 13.18 7.30 -11.80
CA PRO A 167 14.25 8.10 -11.18
C PRO A 167 15.21 8.71 -12.19
N LEU A 168 15.54 7.97 -13.25
CA LEU A 168 16.41 8.47 -14.32
C LEU A 168 15.77 9.65 -15.05
N ALA A 169 14.49 9.57 -15.42
CA ALA A 169 13.78 10.67 -16.08
C ALA A 169 13.71 11.94 -15.21
N TRP A 170 13.47 11.78 -13.90
CA TRP A 170 13.50 12.88 -12.94
C TRP A 170 14.90 13.47 -12.73
N PHE A 171 15.94 12.64 -12.73
CA PHE A 171 17.32 13.10 -12.65
C PHE A 171 17.74 13.86 -13.91
N LEU A 172 17.39 13.33 -15.09
CA LEU A 172 17.67 13.95 -16.39
C LEU A 172 16.94 15.30 -16.56
N SER A 173 15.77 15.50 -15.94
CA SER A 173 15.07 16.79 -16.00
C SER A 173 15.65 17.88 -15.10
N ARG A 174 16.66 17.56 -14.27
CA ARG A 174 17.38 18.53 -13.43
C ARG A 174 18.74 18.95 -13.97
N ILE A 175 19.25 18.28 -15.01
CA ILE A 175 20.55 18.58 -15.63
C ILE A 175 20.42 19.42 -16.91
N ASN A 176 19.20 19.78 -17.31
CA ASN A 176 18.86 20.74 -18.36
C ASN A 176 18.18 21.97 -17.75
#